data_AF-A0AAW9IA76-F1
#
_entry.id   AF-A0AAW9IA76-F1
#
_cell.length_a   1.000
_cell.length_b   1.000
_cell.length_c   1.000
_cell.angle_alpha   90.00
_cell.angle_beta   90.00
_cell.angle_gamma   90.00
#
_symmetry.space_group_name_H-M   'P 1'
#
loop_
_entity.id
_entity.type
_entity.pdbx_description
1 polymer ?
#
loop_
_entity_poly.entity_id
_entity_poly.type
_entity_poly.pdbx_seq_one_letter_code
_entity_poly.pdbx_strand_id
1 'polypeptide(L)'
;MGEKKAKNYIISSLDDIAWLCNIRGNDVKFNPVALSYIIVNEKYANLYIDKQKVDDITKESLISQGFNIYDYDEIGNHVKLINETTIIDTNKLNAKIYSCLSKDIEIIDEVNITTRLKAIKNEVEINNIENSQVRDGVA
;
A
#
# COMPACT_ATOMS: atom_id res chain seq x y z
N MET A 1 3.84 -3.71 -13.98
CA MET A 1 4.98 -2.80 -14.24
C MET A 1 5.66 -3.14 -15.56
N GLY A 2 6.17 -4.37 -15.74
CA GLY A 2 6.86 -4.79 -16.97
C GLY A 2 6.10 -4.56 -18.28
N GLU A 3 4.84 -5.01 -18.38
CA GLU A 3 4.00 -4.81 -19.58
C GLU A 3 3.81 -3.33 -19.96
N LYS A 4 3.78 -2.45 -18.94
CA LYS A 4 3.58 -1.01 -19.10
C LYS A 4 4.90 -0.23 -19.16
N LYS A 5 6.04 -0.92 -19.14
CA LYS A 5 7.39 -0.32 -19.10
C LYS A 5 7.59 0.69 -17.96
N ALA A 6 6.79 0.57 -16.89
CA ALA A 6 6.90 1.42 -15.72
C ALA A 6 8.04 0.93 -14.82
N LYS A 7 8.77 1.87 -14.22
CA LYS A 7 9.87 1.58 -13.31
C LYS A 7 9.51 1.74 -11.85
N ASN A 8 8.53 2.58 -11.50
CA ASN A 8 8.05 2.72 -10.13
C ASN A 8 6.54 2.56 -10.05
N TYR A 9 6.04 2.18 -8.87
CA TYR A 9 4.63 2.10 -8.56
C TYR A 9 4.40 2.69 -7.17
N ILE A 10 3.49 3.65 -7.05
CA ILE A 10 3.13 4.27 -5.77
C ILE A 10 1.71 3.83 -5.35
N ILE A 11 1.59 3.25 -4.16
CA ILE A 11 0.31 2.86 -3.56
C ILE A 11 0.07 3.75 -2.34
N SER A 12 -1.12 4.35 -2.27
CA SER A 12 -1.50 5.32 -1.23
C SER A 12 -2.82 5.01 -0.54
N SER A 13 -3.60 4.07 -1.07
CA SER A 13 -4.82 3.55 -0.46
C SER A 13 -4.49 2.61 0.68
N LEU A 14 -4.98 2.94 1.87
CA LEU A 14 -4.62 2.24 3.11
C LEU A 14 -5.15 0.80 3.14
N ASP A 15 -6.29 0.54 2.52
CA ASP A 15 -6.89 -0.79 2.39
C ASP A 15 -6.15 -1.68 1.38
N ASP A 16 -5.53 -1.10 0.36
CA ASP A 16 -4.62 -1.85 -0.53
C ASP A 16 -3.32 -2.20 0.19
N ILE A 17 -2.75 -1.29 0.98
CA ILE A 17 -1.53 -1.52 1.76
C ILE A 17 -1.77 -2.56 2.85
N ALA A 18 -2.88 -2.46 3.59
CA ALA A 18 -3.26 -3.42 4.62
C ALA A 18 -3.44 -4.84 4.06
N TRP A 19 -4.02 -4.97 2.85
CA TRP A 19 -4.16 -6.26 2.17
C TRP A 19 -2.81 -6.79 1.67
N LEU A 20 -2.02 -5.94 1.00
CA LEU A 20 -0.73 -6.33 0.41
C LEU A 20 0.28 -6.80 1.47
N CYS A 21 0.35 -6.07 2.59
CA CYS A 21 1.30 -6.35 3.66
C CYS A 21 0.75 -7.29 4.75
N ASN A 22 -0.52 -7.70 4.67
CA ASN A 22 -1.22 -8.45 5.71
C ASN A 22 -1.15 -7.80 7.11
N ILE A 23 -1.16 -6.46 7.19
CA ILE A 23 -1.15 -5.70 8.45
C ILE A 23 -2.49 -5.02 8.71
N ARG A 24 -2.81 -4.72 9.98
CA ARG A 24 -3.99 -3.94 10.38
C ARG A 24 -3.58 -2.84 11.35
N GLY A 25 -4.34 -1.75 11.38
CA GLY A 25 -4.12 -0.61 12.26
C GLY A 25 -5.44 -0.03 12.77
N ASN A 26 -5.37 1.01 13.58
CA ASN A 26 -6.55 1.68 14.15
C ASN A 26 -6.53 3.20 13.92
N ASP A 27 -5.88 3.65 12.84
CA ASP A 27 -5.71 5.08 12.56
C ASP A 27 -6.99 5.71 12.01
N VAL A 28 -7.86 4.90 11.39
CA VAL A 28 -9.12 5.36 10.80
C VAL A 28 -10.28 4.68 11.51
N LYS A 29 -11.19 5.49 12.06
CA LYS A 29 -12.38 4.97 12.75
C LYS A 29 -13.17 4.02 11.83
N PHE A 30 -13.53 2.86 12.37
CA PHE A 30 -14.27 1.79 11.69
C PHE A 30 -13.56 1.09 10.52
N ASN A 31 -12.30 1.45 10.22
CA ASN A 31 -11.52 0.80 9.16
C ASN A 31 -10.18 0.35 9.75
N PRO A 32 -9.88 -0.96 9.79
CA PRO A 32 -8.70 -1.47 10.48
C PRO A 32 -7.41 -1.29 9.66
N VAL A 33 -7.06 -0.04 9.36
CA VAL A 33 -5.95 0.37 8.50
C VAL A 33 -4.98 1.31 9.22
N ALA A 34 -3.73 1.34 8.76
CA ALA A 34 -2.69 2.23 9.27
C ALA A 34 -2.31 3.25 8.19
N LEU A 35 -2.09 4.51 8.58
CA LEU A 35 -1.63 5.56 7.68
C LEU A 35 -0.28 5.20 7.11
N SER A 36 -0.22 5.00 5.79
CA SER A 36 0.97 4.49 5.12
C SER A 36 0.99 4.79 3.62
N TYR A 37 2.19 4.64 3.02
CA TYR A 37 2.41 4.62 1.58
C TYR A 37 3.34 3.48 1.21
N ILE A 38 3.29 3.02 -0.04
CA ILE A 38 4.30 2.12 -0.61
C ILE A 38 4.86 2.74 -1.89
N ILE A 39 6.18 2.67 -2.05
CA ILE A 39 6.85 2.80 -3.35
C ILE A 39 7.52 1.46 -3.65
N VAL A 40 7.20 0.85 -4.78
CA VAL A 40 7.82 -0.39 -5.22
C VAL A 40 8.43 -0.23 -6.62
N ASN A 41 9.59 -0.85 -6.80
CA ASN A 41 10.20 -1.07 -8.11
C ASN A 41 10.85 -2.46 -8.20
N GLU A 42 11.57 -2.71 -9.28
CA GLU A 42 12.25 -4.00 -9.52
C GLU A 42 13.33 -4.34 -8.48
N LYS A 43 13.79 -3.37 -7.68
CA LYS A 43 14.90 -3.52 -6.72
C LYS A 43 14.47 -3.45 -5.26
N TYR A 44 13.41 -2.71 -4.94
CA TYR A 44 12.98 -2.47 -3.57
C TYR A 44 11.46 -2.37 -3.45
N ALA A 45 10.97 -2.65 -2.24
CA ALA A 45 9.64 -2.31 -1.79
C ALA A 45 9.77 -1.48 -0.50
N ASN A 46 9.41 -0.20 -0.56
CA ASN A 46 9.55 0.72 0.55
C ASN A 46 8.17 1.01 1.14
N LEU A 47 7.96 0.63 2.41
CA LEU A 47 6.77 0.95 3.19
C LEU A 47 7.07 2.18 4.07
N TYR A 48 6.23 3.20 3.98
CA TYR A 48 6.32 4.41 4.78
C TYR A 48 5.18 4.38 5.79
N ILE A 49 5.49 4.28 7.08
CA ILE A 49 4.53 4.13 8.17
C ILE A 49 5.14 4.72 9.45
N ASP A 50 4.30 5.10 10.41
CA ASP A 50 4.79 5.45 11.74
C ASP A 50 5.41 4.22 12.42
N LYS A 51 6.75 4.20 12.51
CA LYS A 51 7.52 3.08 13.06
C LYS A 51 7.16 2.77 14.52
N GLN A 52 6.67 3.75 15.28
CA GLN A 52 6.29 3.54 16.69
C GLN A 52 5.05 2.65 16.83
N LYS A 53 4.25 2.53 15.75
CA LYS A 53 3.04 1.69 15.72
C LYS A 53 3.31 0.27 15.26
N VAL A 54 4.53 -0.03 14.80
CA VAL A 54 4.90 -1.33 14.26
C VAL A 54 5.64 -2.10 15.35
N ASP A 55 5.01 -3.12 15.91
CA ASP A 55 5.65 -4.02 16.87
C ASP A 55 6.77 -4.84 16.20
N ASP A 56 7.65 -5.41 17.03
CA ASP A 56 8.84 -6.13 16.54
C ASP A 56 8.48 -7.35 15.67
N ILE A 57 7.40 -8.07 15.99
CA ILE A 57 6.96 -9.25 15.22
C ILE A 57 6.50 -8.83 13.83
N THR A 58 5.66 -7.79 13.75
CA THR A 58 5.18 -7.22 12.49
C THR A 58 6.33 -6.67 11.67
N LYS A 59 7.27 -5.97 12.31
CA LYS A 59 8.48 -5.41 11.68
C LYS A 59 9.35 -6.50 11.07
N GLU A 60 9.65 -7.56 11.81
CA GLU A 60 10.43 -8.71 11.34
C GLU A 60 9.74 -9.39 10.15
N SER A 61 8.42 -9.60 10.23
CA SER A 61 7.64 -10.18 9.14
C SER A 61 7.75 -9.36 7.85
N LEU A 62 7.55 -8.04 7.93
CA LEU A 62 7.67 -7.14 6.77
C LEU A 62 9.07 -7.15 6.16
N ILE A 63 10.11 -7.12 6.98
CA ILE A 63 11.50 -7.19 6.52
C ILE A 63 11.77 -8.53 5.83
N SER A 64 11.27 -9.64 6.38
CA SER A 64 11.41 -10.97 5.76
C SER A 64 10.71 -11.08 4.41
N GLN A 65 9.66 -10.30 4.18
CA GLN A 65 8.94 -10.17 2.91
C GLN A 65 9.65 -9.24 1.91
N GLY A 66 10.76 -8.61 2.31
CA GLY A 66 11.57 -7.72 1.46
C GLY A 66 11.17 -6.25 1.53
N PHE A 67 10.35 -5.84 2.51
CA PHE A 67 10.05 -4.43 2.72
C PHE A 67 11.17 -3.71 3.48
N ASN A 68 11.55 -2.54 2.97
CA ASN A 68 12.25 -1.53 3.75
C ASN A 68 11.22 -0.63 4.44
N ILE A 69 11.41 -0.36 5.73
CA ILE A 69 10.47 0.43 6.53
C ILE A 69 11.06 1.82 6.79
N TYR A 70 10.37 2.84 6.32
CA TYR A 70 10.69 4.26 6.46
C TYR A 70 9.64 4.99 7.28
N ASP A 71 10.00 6.14 7.85
CA ASP A 71 9.04 6.98 8.56
C ASP A 71 8.03 7.56 7.58
N TYR A 72 6.79 7.73 8.04
CA TYR A 72 5.66 8.17 7.22
C TYR A 72 5.97 9.44 6.41
N ASP A 73 6.66 10.40 7.03
CA ASP A 73 6.96 11.71 6.41
C ASP A 73 8.11 11.69 5.39
N GLU A 74 8.89 10.60 5.33
CA GLU A 74 10.01 10.47 4.38
C GLU A 74 9.54 10.28 2.94
N ILE A 75 8.30 9.84 2.73
CA ILE A 75 7.71 9.58 1.41
C ILE A 75 7.89 10.75 0.45
N GLY A 76 7.63 11.98 0.91
CA GLY A 76 7.68 13.16 0.05
C GLY A 76 9.10 13.44 -0.46
N ASN A 77 10.12 13.10 0.31
CA ASN A 77 11.52 13.25 -0.10
C ASN A 77 11.90 12.18 -1.13
N HIS A 78 11.47 10.94 -0.94
CA HIS A 78 11.79 9.85 -1.87
C HIS A 78 11.04 9.97 -3.19
N VAL A 79 9.78 10.43 -3.17
CA VAL A 79 9.00 10.69 -4.39
C VAL A 79 9.68 11.73 -5.28
N LYS A 80 10.30 12.77 -4.71
CA LYS A 80 11.04 13.80 -5.48
C LYS A 80 12.27 13.27 -6.19
N LEU A 81 12.81 12.13 -5.76
CA LEU A 81 14.01 11.52 -6.35
C LEU A 81 13.67 10.62 -7.55
N ILE A 82 12.39 10.33 -7.77
CA ILE A 82 11.94 9.49 -8.88
C ILE A 82 11.98 10.29 -10.18
N ASN A 83 12.71 9.77 -11.17
CA ASN A 83 12.85 10.38 -12.49
C ASN A 83 12.40 9.44 -13.63
N GLU A 84 11.89 8.26 -13.29
CA GLU A 84 11.45 7.25 -14.25
C GLU A 84 9.92 7.13 -14.31
N THR A 85 9.43 6.50 -15.39
CA THR A 85 8.00 6.25 -15.61
C THR A 85 7.36 5.58 -14.40
N THR A 86 6.29 6.18 -13.88
CA THR A 86 5.68 5.79 -12.59
C THR A 86 4.20 5.51 -12.75
N ILE A 87 3.74 4.39 -12.19
CA ILE A 87 2.31 4.08 -12.08
C ILE A 87 1.78 4.65 -10.77
N ILE A 88 0.65 5.35 -10.85
CA ILE A 88 -0.13 5.84 -9.71
C ILE A 88 -1.61 5.59 -9.97
N ASP A 89 -2.41 5.60 -8.91
CA ASP A 89 -3.87 5.71 -9.00
C ASP A 89 -4.26 7.13 -8.55
N THR A 90 -4.60 8.02 -9.50
CA THR A 90 -4.92 9.43 -9.18
C THR A 90 -6.18 9.60 -8.33
N ASN A 91 -7.08 8.60 -8.31
CA ASN A 91 -8.26 8.63 -7.44
C ASN A 91 -7.92 8.31 -5.98
N LYS A 92 -6.74 7.74 -5.71
CA LYS A 92 -6.28 7.36 -4.37
C LYS A 92 -5.12 8.23 -3.88
N LEU A 93 -4.27 8.69 -4.80
CA LEU A 93 -3.12 9.52 -4.47
C LEU A 93 -3.56 10.93 -4.08
N ASN A 94 -3.15 11.40 -2.91
CA ASN A 94 -3.44 12.77 -2.51
C ASN A 94 -2.59 13.79 -3.28
N ALA A 95 -3.10 15.02 -3.34
CA ALA A 95 -2.47 16.12 -4.05
C ALA A 95 -1.06 16.49 -3.52
N LYS A 96 -0.79 16.29 -2.23
CA LYS A 96 0.52 16.59 -1.63
C LYS A 96 1.60 15.70 -2.24
N ILE A 97 1.37 14.38 -2.29
CA ILE A 97 2.33 13.44 -2.88
C ILE A 97 2.41 13.63 -4.39
N TYR A 98 1.28 13.84 -5.06
CA TYR A 98 1.27 14.13 -6.50
C TYR A 98 2.13 15.35 -6.84
N SER A 99 2.04 16.44 -6.04
CA SER A 99 2.84 17.66 -6.25
C SER A 99 4.35 17.47 -6.02
N CYS A 100 4.75 16.38 -5.37
CA CYS A 100 6.16 16.05 -5.14
C CYS A 100 6.79 15.27 -6.30
N LEU A 101 5.98 14.72 -7.22
CA LEU A 101 6.48 14.07 -8.43
C LEU A 101 7.15 15.11 -9.34
N SER A 102 8.24 14.70 -9.99
CA SER A 102 8.87 15.53 -11.02
C SER A 102 7.88 15.81 -12.17
N LYS A 103 7.96 17.00 -12.76
CA LYS A 103 7.08 17.35 -13.90
C LYS A 103 7.52 16.66 -15.20
N ASP A 104 8.75 16.18 -15.24
CA ASP A 104 9.37 15.60 -16.42
C ASP A 104 9.19 14.08 -16.49
N ILE A 105 8.58 13.46 -15.47
CA ILE A 105 8.32 12.01 -15.48
C ILE A 105 7.04 11.68 -16.23
N GLU A 106 7.07 10.55 -16.93
CA GLU A 106 5.87 9.95 -17.49
C GLU A 106 5.05 9.30 -16.36
N ILE A 107 3.78 9.72 -16.25
CA ILE A 107 2.83 9.16 -15.29
C ILE A 107 1.86 8.25 -16.04
N ILE A 108 1.72 7.03 -15.55
CA ILE A 108 0.71 6.07 -16.01
C ILE A 108 -0.36 5.99 -14.93
N ASP A 109 -1.51 6.62 -15.19
CA ASP A 109 -2.65 6.63 -14.26
C ASP A 109 -3.51 5.38 -14.43
N GLU A 110 -3.58 4.56 -13.39
CA GLU A 110 -4.24 3.26 -13.40
C GLU A 110 -4.83 2.89 -12.05
N VAL A 111 -5.94 2.16 -12.06
CA VAL A 111 -6.50 1.56 -10.84
C VAL A 111 -5.48 0.61 -10.23
N ASN A 112 -5.32 0.69 -8.91
CA ASN A 112 -4.40 -0.19 -8.21
C ASN A 112 -4.60 -1.68 -8.55
N ILE A 113 -3.51 -2.36 -8.90
CA ILE A 113 -3.54 -3.82 -9.17
C ILE A 113 -4.09 -4.58 -7.96
N THR A 114 -3.73 -4.16 -6.75
CA THR A 114 -4.23 -4.70 -5.47
C THR A 114 -5.74 -4.56 -5.33
N THR A 115 -6.34 -3.48 -5.84
CA THR A 115 -7.81 -3.33 -5.86
C THR A 115 -8.47 -4.43 -6.70
N ARG A 116 -7.89 -4.75 -7.87
CA ARG A 116 -8.41 -5.85 -8.71
C ARG A 116 -8.18 -7.22 -8.09
N LEU A 117 -6.99 -7.45 -7.54
CA LEU A 117 -6.63 -8.73 -6.94
C LEU A 117 -7.47 -9.05 -5.69
N LYS A 118 -7.58 -8.09 -4.76
CA LYS A 118 -8.37 -8.28 -3.54
C LYS A 118 -9.88 -8.29 -3.78
N ALA A 119 -10.35 -7.92 -4.97
CA ALA A 119 -11.77 -8.02 -5.32
C ALA A 119 -12.20 -9.50 -5.37
N ILE A 120 -11.31 -10.39 -5.83
CA ILE A 120 -11.55 -11.83 -5.95
C ILE A 120 -10.97 -12.52 -4.71
N LYS A 121 -11.85 -13.00 -3.82
CA LYS A 121 -11.43 -13.62 -2.56
C LYS A 121 -10.99 -15.05 -2.82
N ASN A 122 -9.94 -15.48 -2.12
CA ASN A 122 -9.57 -16.89 -2.08
C ASN A 122 -10.48 -17.67 -1.10
N GLU A 123 -10.39 -19.01 -1.13
CA GLU A 123 -11.22 -19.89 -0.30
C GLU A 123 -11.08 -19.61 1.21
N VAL A 124 -9.88 -19.27 1.67
CA VAL A 124 -9.63 -18.94 3.09
C VAL A 124 -10.31 -17.62 3.46
N GLU A 125 -10.25 -16.60 2.60
CA GLU A 125 -10.93 -15.32 2.80
C GLU A 125 -12.46 -15.51 2.81
N ILE A 126 -13.00 -16.34 1.91
CA ILE A 126 -14.45 -16.64 1.84
C ILE A 126 -14.91 -17.34 3.13
N ASN A 127 -14.23 -18.41 3.54
CA ASN A 127 -14.57 -19.15 4.77
C ASN A 127 -14.54 -18.23 6.01
N ASN A 128 -13.59 -17.29 6.07
CA ASN A 128 -13.52 -16.33 7.17
C ASN A 128 -14.67 -15.31 7.15
N ILE A 129 -15.13 -14.89 5.96
CA ILE A 129 -16.32 -14.03 5.83
C ILE A 129 -17.57 -14.78 6.32
N GLU A 130 -17.75 -16.04 5.94
CA GLU A 130 -18.87 -16.87 6.40
C GLU A 130 -18.86 -17.01 7.93
N ASN A 131 -17.71 -17.33 8.52
CA ASN A 131 -17.56 -17.39 9.98
C ASN A 131 -17.88 -16.05 10.66
N SER A 132 -17.48 -14.93 10.05
CA SER A 132 -17.81 -13.60 10.55
C SER A 132 -19.31 -13.35 10.52
N GLN A 133 -20.00 -13.73 9.45
CA GLN A 133 -21.46 -13.58 9.31
C GLN A 133 -22.22 -14.45 10.31
N VAL A 134 -21.76 -15.68 10.57
CA VAL A 134 -22.35 -16.55 11.60
C VAL A 134 -22.28 -15.89 12.97
N ARG A 135 -21.14 -15.30 13.32
CA ARG A 135 -20.97 -14.60 14.61
C ARG A 135 -21.83 -13.35 14.71
N ASP A 136 -21.92 -12.58 13.62
CA ASP A 136 -22.75 -11.38 13.55
C ASP A 136 -24.23 -11.70 13.68
N GLY A 137 -24.69 -12.81 13.10
CA GLY A 137 -26.09 -13.26 13.22
C GLY A 137 -26.50 -13.71 14.63
N VAL A 138 -25.56 -13.96 15.54
CA VAL A 138 -25.81 -14.32 16.94
C VAL A 138 -25.84 -13.09 17.87
N ALA A 139 -25.18 -11.99 17.48
CA ALA A 139 -25.00 -10.79 18.31
C ALA A 139 -26.29 -9.97 18.47
#